data_AF-A0A4S4FUM8-F1
#
_entry.id   AF-A0A4S4FUM8-F1
#
_cell.length_a   1.000
_cell.length_b   1.000
_cell.length_c   1.000
_cell.angle_alpha   90.00
_cell.angle_beta   90.00
_cell.angle_gamma   90.00
#
_symmetry.space_group_name_H-M   'P 1'
#
loop_
_entity.id
_entity.type
_entity.pdbx_description
1 polymer ?
#
loop_
_entity_poly.entity_id
_entity_poly.type
_entity_poly.pdbx_seq_one_letter_code
_entity_poly.pdbx_strand_id
1 'polypeptide(L)'
;MASSAVGTNASHRNSGRSVVARIAVTVACVSGLLHAASSLYWAVGGRWLLPTVGAWAVDAAESSPVLAGMALGIIGLLKLSAAIVPVVIAAGRMPSPRLWRAVCWVGAVGIAVYGGVNIAVSGAVLVGAIPVAGGYDEDAMIGHVFIWDPLFFVWGVALIVWLLTSRHAGIRFDRFRATKVGA
;
A
#
# COMPACT_ATOMS: atom_id res chain seq x y z
N MET A 1 -16.29 -23.56 38.83
CA MET A 1 -16.81 -23.72 37.46
C MET A 1 -16.67 -22.47 36.56
N ALA A 2 -15.75 -21.52 36.83
CA ALA A 2 -15.63 -20.26 36.06
C ALA A 2 -14.43 -20.16 35.09
N SER A 3 -13.66 -21.24 34.89
CA SER A 3 -12.38 -21.18 34.15
C SER A 3 -12.48 -21.46 32.63
N SER A 4 -13.64 -21.92 32.13
CA SER A 4 -13.82 -22.34 30.74
C SER A 4 -14.23 -21.20 29.79
N ALA A 5 -14.90 -20.16 30.28
CA ALA A 5 -15.40 -19.05 29.44
C ALA A 5 -14.33 -18.02 29.02
N VAL A 6 -13.22 -17.93 29.75
CA VAL A 6 -12.09 -17.02 29.43
C VAL A 6 -11.23 -17.57 28.29
N GLY A 7 -11.09 -18.90 28.20
CA GLY A 7 -10.29 -19.58 27.18
C GLY A 7 -10.90 -19.53 25.78
N THR A 8 -12.23 -19.67 25.66
CA THR A 8 -12.96 -19.65 24.39
C THR A 8 -12.99 -18.26 23.75
N ASN A 9 -13.17 -17.21 24.56
CA ASN A 9 -13.15 -15.83 24.07
C ASN A 9 -11.77 -15.38 23.57
N ALA A 10 -10.67 -15.91 24.14
CA ALA A 10 -9.32 -15.59 23.69
C ALA A 10 -8.97 -16.26 22.35
N SER A 11 -9.38 -17.52 22.13
CA SER A 11 -9.11 -18.23 20.88
C SER A 11 -9.88 -17.65 19.68
N HIS A 12 -11.16 -17.31 19.85
CA HIS A 12 -11.97 -16.65 18.82
C HIS A 12 -11.43 -15.26 18.42
N ARG A 13 -10.91 -14.47 19.38
CA ARG A 13 -10.29 -13.17 19.09
C ARG A 13 -8.99 -13.31 18.30
N ASN A 14 -8.21 -14.36 18.58
CA ASN A 14 -6.95 -14.61 17.87
C ASN A 14 -7.18 -15.12 16.44
N SER A 15 -8.20 -15.96 16.22
CA SER A 15 -8.57 -16.41 14.87
C SER A 15 -9.14 -15.29 14.01
N GLY A 16 -10.02 -14.45 14.58
CA GLY A 16 -10.55 -13.28 13.85
C GLY A 16 -9.44 -12.31 13.42
N ARG A 17 -8.50 -11.99 14.31
CA ARG A 17 -7.35 -11.11 14.00
C ARG A 17 -6.44 -11.67 12.92
N SER A 18 -6.22 -13.00 12.89
CA SER A 18 -5.38 -13.61 11.86
C SER A 18 -6.03 -13.60 10.48
N VAL A 19 -7.34 -13.79 10.39
CA VAL A 19 -8.11 -13.66 9.14
C VAL A 19 -8.04 -12.22 8.62
N VAL A 20 -8.30 -11.23 9.48
CA VAL A 20 -8.22 -9.81 9.09
C VAL A 20 -6.81 -9.44 8.61
N ALA A 21 -5.75 -9.88 9.31
CA ALA A 21 -4.37 -9.64 8.90
C ALA A 21 -4.08 -10.23 7.51
N ARG A 22 -4.57 -11.44 7.22
CA ARG A 22 -4.40 -12.10 5.92
C ARG A 22 -5.13 -11.36 4.81
N ILE A 23 -6.39 -10.99 5.03
CA ILE A 23 -7.17 -10.23 4.04
C ILE A 23 -6.48 -8.89 3.77
N ALA A 24 -6.08 -8.17 4.82
CA ALA A 24 -5.45 -6.86 4.70
C ALA A 24 -4.13 -6.91 3.91
N VAL A 25 -3.24 -7.88 4.18
CA VAL A 25 -1.99 -8.00 3.42
C VAL A 25 -2.23 -8.44 1.97
N THR A 26 -3.26 -9.26 1.73
CA THR A 26 -3.66 -9.65 0.36
C THR A 26 -4.20 -8.45 -0.42
N VAL A 27 -5.10 -7.65 0.17
CA VAL A 27 -5.64 -6.43 -0.45
C VAL A 27 -4.50 -5.45 -0.76
N ALA A 28 -3.59 -5.25 0.19
CA ALA A 28 -2.41 -4.41 -0.02
C ALA A 28 -1.54 -4.92 -1.19
N CYS A 29 -1.26 -6.23 -1.22
CA CYS A 29 -0.47 -6.84 -2.28
C CYS A 29 -1.12 -6.65 -3.65
N VAL A 30 -2.41 -7.00 -3.80
CA VAL A 30 -3.14 -6.85 -5.07
C VAL A 30 -3.16 -5.40 -5.52
N SER A 31 -3.43 -4.46 -4.62
CA SER A 31 -3.46 -3.03 -4.95
C SER A 31 -2.10 -2.52 -5.42
N GLY A 32 -1.02 -2.90 -4.73
CA GLY A 32 0.34 -2.56 -5.13
C GLY A 32 0.79 -3.22 -6.42
N LEU A 33 0.36 -4.47 -6.68
CA LEU A 33 0.63 -5.18 -7.93
C LEU A 33 -0.07 -4.54 -9.12
N LEU A 34 -1.31 -4.08 -8.97
CA LEU A 34 -2.02 -3.34 -10.01
C LEU A 34 -1.26 -2.06 -10.36
N HIS A 35 -0.84 -1.28 -9.36
CA HIS A 35 0.00 -0.08 -9.54
C HIS A 35 1.34 -0.37 -10.22
N ALA A 36 2.00 -1.46 -9.82
CA ALA A 36 3.26 -1.89 -10.41
C ALA A 36 3.06 -2.33 -11.87
N ALA A 37 2.03 -3.13 -12.14
CA ALA A 37 1.70 -3.62 -13.46
C ALA A 37 1.40 -2.48 -14.44
N SER A 38 0.61 -1.48 -14.04
CA SER A 38 0.36 -0.29 -14.85
C SER A 38 1.65 0.46 -15.18
N SER A 39 2.52 0.66 -14.17
CA SER A 39 3.81 1.35 -14.36
C SER A 39 4.73 0.58 -15.33
N LEU A 40 4.83 -0.74 -15.18
CA LEU A 40 5.63 -1.60 -16.05
C LEU A 40 5.04 -1.71 -17.46
N TYR A 41 3.72 -1.74 -17.59
CA TYR A 41 3.03 -1.71 -18.88
C TYR A 41 3.33 -0.41 -19.66
N TRP A 42 3.26 0.73 -18.98
CA TRP A 42 3.64 2.00 -19.60
C TRP A 42 5.15 2.09 -19.87
N ALA A 43 5.97 1.45 -19.04
CA ALA A 43 7.43 1.40 -19.24
C ALA A 43 7.83 0.75 -20.57
N VAL A 44 7.05 -0.22 -21.06
CA VAL A 44 7.27 -0.89 -22.36
C VAL A 44 6.48 -0.26 -23.51
N GLY A 45 5.96 0.96 -23.32
CA GLY A 45 5.31 1.76 -24.36
C GLY A 45 3.78 1.65 -24.39
N GLY A 46 3.17 0.94 -23.44
CA GLY A 46 1.71 0.93 -23.28
C GLY A 46 1.14 2.33 -23.04
N ARG A 47 -0.05 2.61 -23.58
CA ARG A 47 -0.71 3.93 -23.47
C ARG A 47 -2.09 3.89 -22.84
N TRP A 48 -2.62 2.69 -22.59
CA TRP A 48 -3.93 2.53 -21.99
C TRP A 48 -3.98 3.18 -20.60
N LEU A 49 -5.01 4.00 -20.35
CA LEU A 49 -5.20 4.82 -19.14
C LEU A 49 -4.08 5.83 -18.84
N LEU A 50 -3.06 5.99 -19.69
CA LEU A 50 -1.99 6.97 -19.46
C LEU A 50 -2.51 8.42 -19.40
N PRO A 51 -3.50 8.85 -20.21
CA PRO A 51 -4.10 10.18 -20.07
C PRO A 51 -4.69 10.44 -18.69
N THR A 52 -5.21 9.40 -18.03
CA THR A 52 -5.80 9.51 -16.69
C THR A 52 -4.75 9.71 -15.58
N VAL A 53 -3.46 9.60 -15.90
CA VAL A 53 -2.33 9.96 -15.00
C VAL A 53 -1.99 11.45 -15.12
N GLY A 54 -2.34 12.08 -16.26
CA GLY A 54 -2.03 13.46 -16.58
C GLY A 54 -1.38 13.64 -17.94
N ALA A 55 -1.69 14.76 -18.60
CA ALA A 55 -1.09 15.21 -19.84
C ALA A 55 0.45 15.18 -19.79
N TRP A 56 1.04 15.57 -18.66
CA TRP A 56 2.50 15.51 -18.45
C TRP A 56 3.08 14.10 -18.66
N ALA A 57 2.34 13.05 -18.31
CA ALA A 57 2.78 11.67 -18.46
C ALA A 57 2.71 11.23 -19.92
N VAL A 58 1.68 11.69 -20.65
CA VAL A 58 1.54 11.49 -22.09
C VAL A 58 2.69 12.20 -22.82
N ASP A 59 2.90 13.48 -22.52
CA ASP A 59 3.95 14.33 -23.10
C ASP A 59 5.34 13.74 -22.84
N ALA A 60 5.64 13.31 -21.62
CA ALA A 60 6.92 12.68 -21.30
C ALA A 60 7.15 11.39 -22.11
N ALA A 61 6.11 10.58 -22.25
CA ALA A 61 6.20 9.33 -22.98
C ALA A 61 6.27 9.53 -24.50
N GLU A 62 5.78 10.64 -25.04
CA GLU A 62 5.90 11.00 -26.47
C GLU A 62 7.23 11.70 -26.78
N SER A 63 7.61 12.69 -25.96
CA SER A 63 8.80 13.50 -26.17
C SER A 63 10.11 12.77 -25.83
N SER A 64 10.08 11.84 -24.88
CA SER A 64 11.27 11.14 -24.38
C SER A 64 10.94 9.69 -23.98
N PRO A 65 10.54 8.84 -24.95
CA PRO A 65 9.98 7.50 -24.67
C PRO A 65 10.94 6.59 -23.90
N VAL A 66 12.24 6.62 -24.21
CA VAL A 66 13.24 5.79 -23.53
C VAL A 66 13.41 6.22 -22.08
N LEU A 67 13.53 7.52 -21.82
CA LEU A 67 13.71 8.05 -20.47
C LEU A 67 12.46 7.82 -19.61
N ALA A 68 11.28 8.11 -20.16
CA ALA A 68 10.00 7.84 -19.51
C ALA A 68 9.85 6.34 -19.22
N GLY A 69 10.20 5.48 -20.18
CA GLY A 69 10.20 4.03 -20.04
C GLY A 69 11.11 3.54 -18.90
N MET A 70 12.34 4.03 -18.83
CA MET A 70 13.27 3.70 -17.75
C MET A 70 12.76 4.16 -16.38
N ALA A 71 12.27 5.40 -16.28
CA ALA A 71 11.73 5.95 -15.04
C ALA A 71 10.53 5.15 -14.54
N LEU A 72 9.57 4.86 -15.43
CA LEU A 72 8.39 4.04 -15.13
C LEU A 72 8.77 2.60 -14.79
N GLY A 73 9.79 2.04 -15.44
CA GLY A 73 10.34 0.73 -15.12
C GLY A 73 10.88 0.66 -13.70
N ILE A 74 11.72 1.64 -13.30
CA ILE A 74 12.25 1.75 -11.94
C ILE A 74 11.11 1.91 -10.93
N ILE A 75 10.17 2.83 -11.18
CA ILE A 75 9.00 3.04 -10.33
C ILE A 75 8.16 1.77 -10.20
N GLY A 76 7.95 1.04 -11.29
CA GLY A 76 7.21 -0.22 -11.32
C GLY A 76 7.89 -1.30 -10.48
N LEU A 77 9.21 -1.44 -10.57
CA LEU A 77 10.00 -2.38 -9.75
C LEU A 77 9.98 -2.01 -8.25
N LEU A 78 10.03 -0.72 -7.92
CA LEU A 78 9.89 -0.24 -6.55
C LEU A 78 8.50 -0.56 -5.98
N LYS A 79 7.44 -0.29 -6.75
CA LYS A 79 6.06 -0.63 -6.37
C LYS A 79 5.87 -2.13 -6.21
N LEU A 80 6.41 -2.93 -7.13
CA LEU A 80 6.38 -4.40 -7.07
C LEU A 80 7.04 -4.90 -5.78
N SER A 81 8.22 -4.38 -5.48
CA SER A 81 8.94 -4.70 -4.25
C SER A 81 8.13 -4.30 -3.01
N ALA A 82 7.58 -3.09 -2.98
CA ALA A 82 6.75 -2.60 -1.89
C ALA A 82 5.46 -3.41 -1.71
N ALA A 83 4.90 -3.99 -2.77
CA ALA A 83 3.72 -4.84 -2.71
C ALA A 83 4.04 -6.24 -2.14
N ILE A 84 5.20 -6.81 -2.51
CA ILE A 84 5.59 -8.18 -2.15
C ILE A 84 6.20 -8.26 -0.75
N VAL A 85 7.04 -7.29 -0.35
CA VAL A 85 7.75 -7.31 0.94
C VAL A 85 6.81 -7.55 2.14
N PRO A 86 5.65 -6.88 2.27
CA PRO A 86 4.69 -7.15 3.34
C PRO A 86 4.22 -8.61 3.41
N VAL A 87 4.02 -9.26 2.26
CA VAL A 87 3.63 -10.68 2.17
C VAL A 87 4.77 -11.58 2.65
N VAL A 88 6.00 -11.29 2.24
CA VAL A 88 7.20 -12.04 2.67
C VAL A 88 7.43 -11.91 4.18
N ILE A 89 7.20 -10.71 4.75
CA ILE A 89 7.21 -10.48 6.20
C ILE A 89 6.10 -11.30 6.87
N ALA A 90 4.88 -11.26 6.34
CA ALA A 90 3.73 -11.99 6.88
C ALA A 90 3.94 -13.52 6.86
N ALA A 91 4.68 -14.02 5.87
CA ALA A 91 5.09 -15.42 5.77
C ALA A 91 6.26 -15.82 6.69
N GLY A 92 6.84 -14.87 7.44
CA GLY A 92 7.97 -15.12 8.34
C GLY A 92 9.31 -15.37 7.61
N ARG A 93 9.42 -14.99 6.33
CA ARG A 93 10.59 -15.25 5.48
C ARG A 93 11.54 -14.06 5.33
N MET A 94 11.19 -12.90 5.90
CA MET A 94 11.98 -11.68 5.75
C MET A 94 13.07 -11.59 6.85
N PRO A 95 14.35 -11.36 6.50
CA PRO A 95 15.37 -11.04 7.49
C PRO A 95 15.05 -9.69 8.17
N SER A 96 15.39 -9.55 9.45
CA SER A 96 15.17 -8.31 10.22
C SER A 96 13.74 -7.73 10.09
N PRO A 97 12.68 -8.49 10.42
CA PRO A 97 11.30 -8.11 10.15
C PRO A 97 10.89 -6.79 10.84
N ARG A 98 11.55 -6.40 11.93
CA ARG A 98 11.28 -5.12 12.61
C ARG A 98 11.65 -3.91 11.76
N LEU A 99 12.79 -3.93 11.08
CA LEU A 99 13.24 -2.85 10.19
C LEU A 99 12.26 -2.70 9.03
N TRP A 100 11.98 -3.79 8.32
CA TRP A 100 11.07 -3.75 7.18
C TRP A 100 9.64 -3.39 7.56
N ARG A 101 9.18 -3.77 8.75
CA ARG A 101 7.88 -3.28 9.26
C ARG A 101 7.87 -1.78 9.54
N ALA A 102 8.99 -1.20 9.98
CA ALA A 102 9.10 0.26 10.13
C ALA A 102 9.05 0.96 8.76
N VAL A 103 9.74 0.41 7.75
CA VAL A 103 9.65 0.88 6.36
C VAL A 103 8.22 0.78 5.84
N CYS A 104 7.53 -0.36 6.07
CA CYS A 104 6.13 -0.52 5.70
C CYS A 104 5.22 0.51 6.40
N TRP A 105 5.48 0.86 7.66
CA TRP A 105 4.71 1.91 8.36
C TRP A 105 4.85 3.26 7.68
N VAL A 106 6.08 3.69 7.39
CA VAL A 106 6.34 4.95 6.70
C VAL A 106 5.67 4.98 5.33
N GLY A 107 5.87 3.92 4.54
CA GLY A 107 5.25 3.80 3.21
C GLY A 107 3.72 3.78 3.28
N ALA A 108 3.14 3.01 4.18
CA ALA A 108 1.69 2.86 4.31
C ALA A 108 0.99 4.17 4.70
N VAL A 109 1.55 4.90 5.67
CA VAL A 109 1.03 6.23 6.04
C VAL A 109 1.20 7.20 4.89
N GLY A 110 2.39 7.23 4.27
CA GLY A 110 2.68 8.11 3.14
C GLY A 110 1.69 7.95 1.99
N ILE A 111 1.49 6.72 1.50
CA ILE A 111 0.59 6.47 0.36
C ILE A 111 -0.88 6.61 0.72
N ALA A 112 -1.28 6.32 1.96
CA ALA A 112 -2.64 6.56 2.42
C ALA A 112 -2.94 8.07 2.46
N VAL A 113 -2.05 8.88 3.04
CA VAL A 113 -2.24 10.33 3.07
C VAL A 113 -2.19 10.91 1.66
N TYR A 114 -1.20 10.52 0.86
CA TYR A 114 -1.06 10.97 -0.52
C TYR A 114 -2.31 10.67 -1.35
N GLY A 115 -2.78 9.42 -1.36
CA GLY A 115 -3.98 9.05 -2.10
C GLY A 115 -5.22 9.77 -1.58
N GLY A 116 -5.42 9.82 -0.26
CA GLY A 116 -6.57 10.50 0.34
C GLY A 116 -6.63 11.99 0.00
N VAL A 117 -5.48 12.68 0.04
CA VAL A 117 -5.38 14.11 -0.31
C VAL A 117 -5.69 14.31 -1.79
N ASN A 118 -5.11 13.52 -2.69
CA ASN A 118 -5.38 13.69 -4.12
C ASN A 118 -6.83 13.39 -4.50
N ILE A 119 -7.46 12.36 -3.92
CA ILE A 119 -8.91 12.11 -4.10
C ILE A 119 -9.71 13.36 -3.72
N ALA A 120 -9.41 13.95 -2.56
CA ALA A 120 -10.12 15.13 -2.08
C ALA A 120 -9.89 16.35 -2.97
N VAL A 121 -8.64 16.61 -3.38
CA VAL A 121 -8.29 17.75 -4.22
C VAL A 121 -8.89 17.61 -5.61
N SER A 122 -8.64 16.49 -6.30
CA SER A 122 -9.19 16.24 -7.64
C SER A 122 -10.72 16.20 -7.63
N GLY A 123 -11.33 15.63 -6.58
CA GLY A 123 -12.78 15.64 -6.41
C GLY A 123 -13.33 17.05 -6.21
N ALA A 124 -12.68 17.87 -5.40
CA ALA A 124 -13.07 19.25 -5.17
C ALA A 124 -12.93 20.12 -6.43
N VAL A 125 -11.93 19.86 -7.28
CA VAL A 125 -11.80 20.48 -8.60
C VAL A 125 -12.95 20.06 -9.51
N LEU A 126 -13.25 18.75 -9.62
CA LEU A 126 -14.31 18.24 -10.50
C LEU A 126 -15.71 18.76 -10.15
N VAL A 127 -16.02 18.94 -8.86
CA VAL A 127 -17.32 19.48 -8.43
C VAL A 127 -17.35 21.02 -8.43
N GLY A 128 -16.29 21.69 -8.86
CA GLY A 128 -16.18 23.14 -8.92
C GLY A 128 -16.01 23.84 -7.57
N ALA A 129 -15.71 23.09 -6.50
CA ALA A 129 -15.44 23.67 -5.18
C ALA A 129 -14.06 24.35 -5.12
N ILE A 130 -13.11 23.91 -5.95
CA ILE A 130 -11.80 24.57 -6.16
C ILE A 130 -11.76 25.12 -7.60
N PRO A 131 -11.81 26.45 -7.80
CA PRO A 131 -11.69 27.03 -9.13
C PRO A 131 -10.25 26.98 -9.63
N VAL A 132 -10.04 26.51 -10.87
CA VAL A 132 -8.74 26.47 -11.54
C VAL A 132 -8.76 27.42 -12.73
N ALA A 133 -8.02 28.53 -12.62
CA ALA A 133 -7.89 29.50 -13.71
C ALA A 133 -7.09 28.89 -14.87
N GLY A 134 -7.62 28.97 -16.10
CA GLY A 134 -6.99 28.40 -17.29
C GLY A 134 -7.41 26.98 -17.64
N GLY A 135 -8.36 26.40 -16.90
CA GLY A 135 -8.84 25.02 -17.11
C GLY A 135 -7.97 23.99 -16.39
N TYR A 136 -8.39 22.73 -16.44
CA TYR A 136 -7.66 21.59 -15.88
C TYR A 136 -7.78 20.38 -16.80
N ASP A 137 -6.86 19.43 -16.62
CA ASP A 137 -6.90 18.14 -17.30
C ASP A 137 -7.99 17.25 -16.67
N GLU A 138 -9.15 17.18 -17.33
CA GLU A 138 -10.32 16.48 -16.81
C GLU A 138 -10.09 14.97 -16.70
N ASP A 139 -9.45 14.36 -17.69
CA ASP A 139 -9.13 12.93 -17.69
C ASP A 139 -8.22 12.57 -16.51
N ALA A 140 -7.22 13.42 -16.23
CA ALA A 140 -6.37 13.25 -15.06
C ALA A 140 -7.15 13.35 -13.76
N MET A 141 -8.01 14.36 -13.61
CA MET A 141 -8.80 14.51 -12.39
C MET A 141 -9.73 13.30 -12.16
N ILE A 142 -10.38 12.79 -13.21
CA ILE A 142 -11.21 11.59 -13.14
C ILE A 142 -10.35 10.37 -12.77
N GLY A 143 -9.18 10.21 -13.39
CA GLY A 143 -8.24 9.13 -13.07
C GLY A 143 -7.80 9.14 -11.61
N HIS A 144 -7.44 10.31 -11.11
CA HIS A 144 -7.03 10.52 -9.73
C HIS A 144 -8.18 10.22 -8.75
N VAL A 145 -9.40 10.68 -9.01
CA VAL A 145 -10.55 10.43 -8.11
C VAL A 145 -11.02 8.97 -8.09
N PHE A 146 -10.99 8.27 -9.23
CA PHE A 146 -11.66 6.97 -9.35
C PHE A 146 -10.73 5.77 -9.54
N ILE A 147 -9.48 5.99 -9.94
CA ILE A 147 -8.57 4.89 -10.30
C ILE A 147 -7.32 4.92 -9.42
N TRP A 148 -6.46 5.93 -9.60
CA TRP A 148 -5.08 5.85 -9.12
C TRP A 148 -4.95 6.11 -7.63
N ASP A 149 -5.53 7.19 -7.14
CA ASP A 149 -5.40 7.56 -5.74
C ASP A 149 -6.29 6.74 -4.79
N PRO A 150 -7.51 6.30 -5.17
CA PRO A 150 -8.24 5.29 -4.41
C PRO A 150 -7.43 4.02 -4.25
N LEU A 151 -6.74 3.59 -5.30
CA LEU A 151 -5.91 2.40 -5.24
C LEU A 151 -4.68 2.59 -4.32
N PHE A 152 -4.05 3.76 -4.33
CA PHE A 152 -3.00 4.11 -3.35
C PHE A 152 -3.54 4.18 -1.91
N PHE A 153 -4.71 4.79 -1.74
CA PHE A 153 -5.37 4.93 -0.45
C PHE A 153 -5.72 3.56 0.14
N VAL A 154 -6.38 2.69 -0.65
CA VAL A 154 -6.73 1.32 -0.27
C VAL A 154 -5.47 0.53 0.06
N TRP A 155 -4.41 0.66 -0.74
CA TRP A 155 -3.13 0.00 -0.47
C TRP A 155 -2.55 0.42 0.88
N GLY A 156 -2.46 1.74 1.15
CA GLY A 156 -1.93 2.27 2.40
C GLY A 156 -2.76 1.88 3.62
N VAL A 157 -4.08 2.03 3.55
CA VAL A 157 -4.99 1.65 4.63
C VAL A 157 -4.92 0.15 4.90
N ALA A 158 -4.90 -0.69 3.87
CA ALA A 158 -4.77 -2.13 4.03
C ALA A 158 -3.45 -2.52 4.70
N LEU A 159 -2.33 -1.85 4.37
CA LEU A 159 -1.06 -2.05 5.06
C LEU A 159 -1.12 -1.62 6.53
N ILE A 160 -1.73 -0.46 6.84
CA ILE A 160 -1.93 0.00 8.22
C ILE A 160 -2.73 -1.04 9.02
N VAL A 161 -3.85 -1.52 8.48
CA VAL A 161 -4.68 -2.55 9.10
C VAL A 161 -3.87 -3.82 9.35
N TRP A 162 -3.13 -4.31 8.35
CA TRP A 162 -2.26 -5.47 8.51
C TRP A 162 -1.20 -5.25 9.60
N LEU A 163 -0.53 -4.10 9.62
CA LEU A 163 0.50 -3.77 10.60
C LEU A 163 -0.07 -3.71 12.02
N LEU A 164 -1.29 -3.20 12.20
CA LEU A 164 -1.98 -3.14 13.48
C LEU A 164 -2.42 -4.52 13.97
N THR A 165 -3.01 -5.35 13.10
CA THR A 165 -3.56 -6.66 13.52
C THR A 165 -2.50 -7.76 13.64
N SER A 166 -1.33 -7.59 13.01
CA SER A 166 -0.21 -8.55 13.09
C SER A 166 0.74 -8.36 14.28
N ARG A 167 0.56 -7.32 15.12
CA ARG A 167 1.51 -6.95 16.19
C ARG A 167 1.58 -7.87 17.42
N HIS A 168 0.72 -8.88 17.56
CA HIS A 168 0.55 -9.59 18.85
C HIS A 168 1.26 -10.95 19.01
N ALA A 169 2.20 -11.34 18.14
CA ALA A 169 2.97 -12.58 18.34
C ALA A 169 4.30 -12.40 19.13
N GLY A 170 4.63 -11.18 19.54
CA GLY A 170 6.01 -10.79 19.91
C GLY A 170 6.35 -10.58 21.40
N ILE A 171 5.50 -10.94 22.36
CA ILE A 171 5.82 -10.81 23.81
C ILE A 171 6.05 -12.19 24.46
N ARG A 172 6.87 -13.05 23.84
CA ARG A 172 7.29 -14.32 24.46
C ARG A 172 8.78 -14.65 24.28
N PHE A 173 9.60 -13.70 23.83
CA PHE A 173 11.05 -13.93 23.71
C PHE A 173 11.87 -13.38 24.89
N ASP A 174 11.34 -12.43 25.67
CA ASP A 174 12.09 -11.88 26.81
C ASP A 174 11.98 -12.71 28.10
N ARG A 175 11.00 -13.62 28.20
CA ARG A 175 10.84 -14.46 29.40
C ARG A 175 11.75 -15.70 29.43
N PHE A 176 12.33 -16.12 28.31
CA PHE A 176 13.20 -17.30 28.25
C PHE A 176 14.69 -16.98 28.38
N ARG A 177 15.08 -15.70 28.27
CA ARG A 177 16.48 -15.28 28.45
C ARG A 177 16.80 -14.92 29.91
N ALA A 178 15.79 -14.57 30.71
CA ALA A 178 15.94 -14.28 32.13
C ALA A 178 16.17 -15.53 33.01
N THR A 179 15.87 -16.74 32.51
CA THR A 179 16.07 -18.00 33.25
C THR A 179 17.42 -18.68 33.00
N LYS A 180 18.26 -18.17 32.08
CA LYS A 180 19.57 -18.75 31.76
C LYS A 180 20.78 -17.96 32.29
N VAL A 181 20.56 -16.88 33.05
CA VAL A 181 21.64 -16.08 33.65
C VAL A 181 21.63 -16.18 35.19
N GLY A 182 20.83 -17.08 35.76
CA GLY A 182 20.68 -17.25 37.20
C GLY A 182 20.67 -18.70 37.66
N ALA A 183 21.55 -19.54 37.11
CA ALA A 183 21.86 -20.87 37.62
C ALA A 183 23.36 -21.14 37.49
#